data_AF-A0A2Z3H5A8-F1
#
_entry.id   AF-A0A2Z3H5A8-F1
#
_cell.length_a   1.000
_cell.length_b   1.000
_cell.length_c   1.000
_cell.angle_alpha   90.00
_cell.angle_beta   90.00
_cell.angle_gamma   90.00
#
_symmetry.space_group_name_H-M   'P 1'
#
loop_
_entity.id
_entity.type
_entity.pdbx_description
1 polymer ?
#
loop_
_entity_poly.entity_id
_entity_poly.type
_entity_poly.pdbx_seq_one_letter_code
_entity_poly.pdbx_strand_id
1 'polypeptide(L)'
;MKRVILITAALMSGCGEPPAPDAEQVLGEWVVVDFESPTATEDRSQRRKHALVSEGTWSEQFQGDTFEDFEYALDETKSPKHLDLTYTNSDGMRLTVRAIYELSSANRMRVCIGSPPLVLRGGQVQRVESVRPTAFVPKDGPLIVYHRRAPE
;
A
#
# COMPACT_ATOMS: atom_id res chain seq x y z
N MET A 1 -58.88 5.10 -38.01
CA MET A 1 -57.41 5.31 -38.02
C MET A 1 -56.89 5.12 -36.60
N LYS A 2 -56.20 4.01 -36.30
CA LYS A 2 -55.64 3.71 -34.96
C LYS A 2 -54.21 4.24 -34.89
N ARG A 3 -53.94 5.16 -33.96
CA ARG A 3 -52.59 5.63 -33.63
C ARG A 3 -51.96 4.63 -32.66
N VAL A 4 -50.89 3.97 -33.09
CA VAL A 4 -50.02 3.16 -32.23
C VAL A 4 -48.96 4.10 -31.67
N ILE A 5 -48.96 4.29 -30.35
CA ILE A 5 -47.93 5.05 -29.64
C ILE A 5 -46.84 4.04 -29.26
N LEU A 6 -45.69 4.12 -29.92
CA LEU A 6 -44.49 3.40 -29.50
C LEU A 6 -43.89 4.15 -28.31
N ILE A 7 -43.94 3.56 -27.12
CA ILE A 7 -43.21 4.03 -25.95
C ILE A 7 -41.84 3.37 -26.00
N THR A 8 -40.84 4.10 -26.47
CA THR A 8 -39.43 3.68 -26.40
C THR A 8 -38.96 3.90 -24.97
N ALA A 9 -38.92 2.83 -24.17
CA ALA A 9 -38.31 2.85 -22.85
C ALA A 9 -36.79 2.94 -23.01
N ALA A 10 -36.22 4.14 -22.84
CA ALA A 10 -34.79 4.32 -22.70
C ALA A 10 -34.36 3.80 -21.33
N LEU A 11 -33.73 2.62 -21.29
CA LEU A 11 -32.97 2.17 -20.13
C LEU A 11 -31.75 3.10 -19.99
N MET A 12 -31.85 4.05 -19.07
CA MET A 12 -30.70 4.80 -18.57
C MET A 12 -29.90 3.85 -17.68
N SER A 13 -29.10 2.97 -18.29
CA SER A 13 -28.04 2.27 -17.59
C SER A 13 -27.07 3.33 -17.07
N GLY A 14 -27.17 3.62 -15.77
CA GLY A 14 -26.12 4.32 -15.03
C GLY A 14 -24.88 3.46 -14.99
N CYS A 15 -24.17 3.36 -16.12
CA CYS A 15 -22.81 2.86 -16.16
C CYS A 15 -21.94 3.93 -15.50
N GLY A 16 -21.74 3.81 -14.19
CA GLY A 16 -20.63 4.48 -13.55
C GLY A 16 -19.34 4.06 -14.25
N GLU A 17 -18.47 5.02 -14.51
CA GLU A 17 -17.14 4.75 -15.07
C GLU A 17 -16.43 3.72 -14.19
N PRO A 18 -15.77 2.69 -14.77
CA PRO A 18 -15.00 1.76 -13.97
C PRO A 18 -13.96 2.53 -13.14
N PRO A 19 -13.67 2.09 -11.91
CA PRO A 19 -12.63 2.72 -11.11
C PRO A 19 -11.30 2.70 -11.86
N ALA A 20 -10.52 3.77 -11.72
CA ALA A 20 -9.18 3.85 -12.30
C ALA A 20 -8.30 2.66 -11.85
N PRO A 21 -7.29 2.24 -12.63
CA PRO A 21 -6.34 1.22 -12.21
C PRO A 21 -5.70 1.56 -10.86
N ASP A 22 -5.36 0.57 -10.05
CA ASP A 22 -4.76 0.84 -8.73
C ASP A 22 -3.46 1.64 -8.84
N ALA A 23 -2.69 1.44 -9.92
CA ALA A 23 -1.46 2.16 -10.21
C ALA A 23 -1.66 3.69 -10.26
N GLU A 24 -2.82 4.16 -10.73
CA GLU A 24 -3.17 5.58 -10.72
C GLU A 24 -3.73 6.00 -9.35
N GLN A 25 -4.56 5.15 -8.75
CA GLN A 25 -5.20 5.43 -7.46
C GLN A 25 -4.24 5.46 -6.27
N VAL A 26 -3.05 4.85 -6.34
CA VAL A 26 -2.06 4.93 -5.24
C VAL A 26 -1.24 6.20 -5.27
N LEU A 27 -1.16 6.91 -6.41
CA LEU A 27 -0.30 8.10 -6.55
C LEU A 27 -0.75 9.24 -5.64
N GLY A 28 0.18 10.03 -5.13
CA GLY A 28 -0.06 11.22 -4.33
C GLY A 28 0.47 11.12 -2.90
N GLU A 29 0.04 12.05 -2.06
CA GLU A 29 0.45 12.12 -0.66
C GLU A 29 -0.54 11.42 0.27
N TRP A 30 0.00 10.64 1.18
CA TRP A 30 -0.72 9.82 2.14
C TRP A 30 -0.21 10.09 3.55
N VAL A 31 -1.14 10.26 4.49
CA VAL A 31 -0.86 10.46 5.91
C VAL A 31 -1.24 9.19 6.65
N VAL A 32 -0.36 8.69 7.51
CA VAL A 32 -0.66 7.55 8.38
C VAL A 32 -1.64 7.99 9.46
N VAL A 33 -2.80 7.35 9.48
CA VAL A 33 -3.88 7.61 10.44
C VAL A 33 -4.06 6.49 11.46
N ASP A 34 -3.53 5.31 11.18
CA ASP A 34 -3.47 4.20 12.12
C ASP A 34 -2.23 3.34 11.87
N PHE A 35 -1.70 2.75 12.96
CA PHE A 35 -0.50 1.94 12.92
C PHE A 35 -0.55 0.89 14.03
N GLU A 36 -0.54 -0.38 13.62
CA GLU A 36 -0.49 -1.53 14.52
C GLU A 36 0.79 -2.32 14.28
N SER A 37 1.56 -2.54 15.33
CA SER A 37 2.79 -3.33 15.29
C SER A 37 2.55 -4.76 15.78
N PRO A 38 3.23 -5.78 15.22
CA PRO A 38 3.27 -7.11 15.83
C PRO A 38 3.90 -7.11 17.22
N THR A 39 4.72 -6.10 17.53
CA THR A 39 5.38 -5.96 18.83
C THR A 39 4.89 -4.70 19.53
N ALA A 40 4.34 -4.83 20.74
CA ALA A 40 3.84 -3.68 21.52
C ALA A 40 4.93 -2.65 21.90
N THR A 41 6.20 -2.92 21.59
CA THR A 41 7.38 -2.13 21.94
C THR A 41 7.88 -1.22 20.82
N GLU A 42 7.26 -1.23 19.64
CA GLU A 42 7.71 -0.37 18.53
C GLU A 42 7.53 1.11 18.93
N ASP A 43 8.64 1.85 18.96
CA ASP A 43 8.68 3.23 19.43
C ASP A 43 7.79 4.10 18.53
N ARG A 44 7.06 5.03 19.15
CA ARG A 44 6.29 6.05 18.40
C ARG A 44 7.18 6.85 17.45
N SER A 45 8.48 6.95 17.72
CA SER A 45 9.45 7.57 16.81
C SER A 45 9.60 6.80 15.49
N GLN A 46 9.46 5.46 15.51
CA GLN A 46 9.54 4.59 14.31
C GLN A 46 8.24 4.58 13.49
N ARG A 47 7.20 5.30 13.95
CA ARG A 47 5.95 5.39 13.21
C ARG A 47 6.17 6.18 11.93
N ARG A 48 5.86 5.53 10.82
CA ARG A 48 5.69 6.21 9.54
C ARG A 48 4.59 7.25 9.70
N LYS A 49 4.83 8.46 9.21
CA LYS A 49 3.84 9.54 9.30
C LYS A 49 3.26 9.88 7.94
N HIS A 50 4.09 9.88 6.90
CA HIS A 50 3.72 10.25 5.55
C HIS A 50 4.27 9.23 4.55
N ALA A 51 3.56 9.05 3.44
CA ALA A 51 4.09 8.43 2.23
C ALA A 51 3.81 9.33 1.03
N LEU A 52 4.82 9.51 0.18
CA LEU A 52 4.70 10.18 -1.11
C LEU A 52 4.87 9.12 -2.19
N VAL A 53 3.81 8.85 -2.93
CA VAL A 53 3.83 7.83 -3.98
C VAL A 53 3.79 8.54 -5.33
N SER A 54 4.83 8.37 -6.11
CA SER A 54 4.94 8.86 -7.49
C SER A 54 5.13 7.66 -8.43
N GLU A 55 5.20 7.90 -9.74
CA GLU A 55 5.41 6.80 -10.68
C GLU A 55 6.73 6.07 -10.39
N GLY A 56 6.63 4.79 -9.99
CA GLY A 56 7.78 3.93 -9.70
C GLY A 56 8.48 4.16 -8.37
N THR A 57 8.11 5.20 -7.61
CA THR A 57 8.72 5.48 -6.30
C THR A 57 7.66 5.60 -5.20
N TRP A 58 7.91 4.90 -4.09
CA TRP A 58 7.16 5.00 -2.86
C TRP A 58 8.11 5.52 -1.78
N SER A 59 8.00 6.79 -1.41
CA SER A 59 8.85 7.40 -0.38
C SER A 59 8.11 7.40 0.95
N GLU A 60 8.63 6.70 1.97
CA GLU A 60 8.04 6.69 3.31
C GLU A 60 8.85 7.55 4.27
N GLN A 61 8.17 8.43 5.01
CA GLN A 61 8.79 9.19 6.09
C GLN A 61 8.96 8.30 7.32
N PHE A 62 10.20 8.15 7.77
CA PHE A 62 10.59 7.48 9.02
C PHE A 62 10.87 8.54 10.11
N GLN A 63 11.69 8.20 11.11
CA GLN A 63 12.00 9.05 12.26
C GLN A 63 12.35 10.50 11.88
N GLY A 64 11.52 11.45 12.31
CA GLY A 64 11.75 12.88 12.05
C GLY A 64 11.35 13.26 10.62
N ASP A 65 12.28 13.86 9.88
CA ASP A 65 12.06 14.35 8.50
C ASP A 65 12.79 13.51 7.44
N THR A 66 13.29 12.32 7.81
CA THR A 66 13.98 11.44 6.86
C THR A 66 12.98 10.59 6.09
N PHE A 67 13.13 10.57 4.76
CA PHE A 67 12.40 9.68 3.87
C PHE A 67 13.31 8.55 3.41
N GLU A 68 12.74 7.35 3.28
CA GLU A 68 13.37 6.26 2.53
C GLU A 68 12.56 6.01 1.26
N ASP A 69 13.27 5.96 0.13
CA ASP A 69 12.69 5.70 -1.17
C ASP A 69 12.71 4.21 -1.49
N PHE A 70 11.56 3.70 -1.92
CA PHE A 70 11.40 2.34 -2.40
C PHE A 70 10.97 2.37 -3.87
N GLU A 71 11.59 1.52 -4.68
CA GLU A 71 10.93 1.09 -5.92
C GLU A 71 9.77 0.18 -5.55
N TYR A 72 8.60 0.36 -6.16
CA TYR A 72 7.44 -0.45 -5.84
C TYR A 72 6.82 -1.17 -7.04
N ALA A 73 6.19 -2.31 -6.77
CA ALA A 73 5.39 -3.05 -7.73
C ALA A 73 4.06 -3.47 -7.09
N LEU A 74 2.97 -3.30 -7.85
CA LEU A 74 1.61 -3.71 -7.46
C LEU A 74 1.17 -4.90 -8.30
N ASP A 75 0.48 -5.86 -7.66
CA ASP A 75 -0.25 -6.92 -8.35
C ASP A 75 -1.67 -6.98 -7.79
N GLU A 76 -2.57 -6.27 -8.49
CA GLU A 76 -4.00 -6.17 -8.18
C GLU A 76 -4.79 -7.44 -8.53
N THR A 77 -4.17 -8.40 -9.23
CA THR A 77 -4.80 -9.67 -9.62
C THR A 77 -4.86 -10.68 -8.47
N LYS A 78 -4.22 -10.37 -7.34
CA LYS A 78 -4.14 -11.21 -6.14
C LYS A 78 -5.18 -10.81 -5.10
N SER A 79 -5.50 -11.75 -4.21
CA SER A 79 -6.41 -11.52 -3.09
C SER A 79 -5.82 -12.13 -1.81
N PRO A 80 -5.35 -11.32 -0.84
CA PRO A 80 -5.20 -9.85 -0.89
C PRO A 80 -4.28 -9.36 -2.02
N LYS A 81 -4.41 -8.09 -2.44
CA LYS A 81 -3.56 -7.50 -3.47
C LYS A 81 -2.12 -7.38 -2.97
N HIS A 82 -1.14 -7.58 -3.83
CA HIS A 82 0.27 -7.62 -3.43
C HIS A 82 0.98 -6.30 -3.71
N LEU A 83 1.81 -5.87 -2.76
CA LEU A 83 2.74 -4.74 -2.90
C LEU A 83 4.16 -5.26 -2.61
N ASP A 84 5.12 -4.94 -3.47
CA ASP A 84 6.54 -5.18 -3.21
C ASP A 84 7.26 -3.83 -3.11
N LEU A 85 8.04 -3.64 -2.04
CA LEU A 85 8.85 -2.46 -1.81
C LEU A 85 10.32 -2.87 -1.86
N THR A 86 11.09 -2.30 -2.78
CA THR A 86 12.48 -2.67 -3.02
C THR A 86 13.38 -1.47 -2.76
N TYR A 87 14.42 -1.68 -1.95
CA TYR A 87 15.41 -0.67 -1.60
C TYR A 87 16.82 -1.25 -1.72
N THR A 88 17.81 -0.38 -1.75
CA THR A 88 19.23 -0.76 -1.71
C THR A 88 19.79 -0.35 -0.35
N ASN A 89 20.33 -1.30 0.42
CA ASN A 89 20.90 -1.00 1.73
C ASN A 89 22.27 -0.31 1.62
N SER A 90 22.88 0.05 2.76
CA SER A 90 24.20 0.68 2.83
C SER A 90 25.34 -0.12 2.21
N ASP A 91 25.19 -1.43 2.07
CA ASP A 91 26.19 -2.33 1.49
C ASP A 91 26.01 -2.49 -0.04
N GLY A 92 25.08 -1.74 -0.64
CA GLY A 92 24.74 -1.84 -2.06
C GLY A 92 23.86 -3.06 -2.40
N MET A 93 23.32 -3.75 -1.39
CA MET A 93 22.49 -4.93 -1.58
C MET A 93 21.03 -4.52 -1.80
N ARG A 94 20.46 -5.02 -2.90
CA ARG A 94 19.05 -4.84 -3.24
C ARG A 94 18.18 -5.82 -2.47
N LEU A 95 17.21 -5.29 -1.71
CA LEU A 95 16.33 -6.03 -0.80
C LEU A 95 14.87 -5.69 -1.10
N THR A 96 14.00 -6.70 -1.02
CA THR A 96 12.56 -6.53 -1.24
C THR A 96 11.79 -6.92 0.01
N VAL A 97 10.99 -6.00 0.50
CA VAL A 97 9.96 -6.23 1.52
C VAL A 97 8.66 -6.51 0.81
N ARG A 98 8.02 -7.64 1.13
CA ARG A 98 6.74 -8.03 0.54
C ARG A 98 5.61 -7.63 1.45
N ALA A 99 4.58 -7.04 0.89
CA ALA A 99 3.43 -6.52 1.60
C ALA A 99 2.12 -6.92 0.90
N ILE A 100 1.00 -6.66 1.55
CA ILE A 100 -0.31 -6.64 0.90
C ILE A 100 -0.94 -5.28 1.09
N TYR A 101 -1.80 -4.88 0.16
CA TYR A 101 -2.48 -3.59 0.23
C TYR A 101 -3.95 -3.70 -0.15
N GLU A 102 -4.73 -2.73 0.29
CA GLU A 102 -6.11 -2.54 -0.14
C GLU A 102 -6.42 -1.04 -0.20
N LEU A 103 -7.00 -0.61 -1.33
CA LEU A 103 -7.65 0.68 -1.47
C LEU A 103 -9.14 0.51 -1.11
N SER A 104 -9.51 0.83 0.13
CA SER A 104 -10.90 0.74 0.58
C SER A 104 -11.76 1.88 0.01
N SER A 105 -11.13 3.01 -0.35
CA SER A 105 -11.72 4.12 -1.10
C SER A 105 -10.62 4.98 -1.74
N ALA A 106 -10.99 5.95 -2.57
CA ALA A 106 -10.04 6.89 -3.17
C ALA A 106 -9.13 7.62 -2.16
N ASN A 107 -9.59 7.74 -0.90
CA ASN A 107 -8.89 8.46 0.16
C ASN A 107 -8.44 7.55 1.31
N ARG A 108 -8.57 6.22 1.19
CA ARG A 108 -8.21 5.30 2.27
C ARG A 108 -7.52 4.06 1.73
N MET A 109 -6.32 3.83 2.24
CA MET A 109 -5.50 2.68 1.92
C MET A 109 -5.05 1.98 3.21
N ARG A 110 -4.96 0.66 3.19
CA ARG A 110 -4.26 -0.09 4.22
C ARG A 110 -3.16 -0.93 3.61
N VAL A 111 -2.03 -1.01 4.29
CA VAL A 111 -0.87 -1.79 3.88
C VAL A 111 -0.44 -2.65 5.06
N CYS A 112 -0.30 -3.95 4.86
CA CYS A 112 0.31 -4.85 5.84
C CYS A 112 1.68 -5.27 5.32
N ILE A 113 2.73 -4.88 6.03
CA ILE A 113 4.12 -5.16 5.68
C ILE A 113 4.49 -6.56 6.18
N GLY A 114 5.26 -7.29 5.38
CA GLY A 114 5.77 -8.61 5.73
C GLY A 114 7.02 -8.61 6.59
N SER A 115 7.64 -9.77 6.70
CA SER A 115 8.85 -9.94 7.51
C SER A 115 10.04 -9.18 6.91
N PRO A 116 11.01 -8.73 7.72
CA PRO A 116 12.20 -8.09 7.22
C PRO A 116 13.02 -9.06 6.32
N PRO A 117 13.64 -8.57 5.23
CA PRO A 117 14.47 -9.39 4.34
C PRO A 117 15.88 -9.66 4.91
N LEU A 118 16.18 -9.11 6.09
CA LEU A 118 17.41 -9.33 6.85
C LEU A 118 17.06 -9.78 8.26
N VAL A 119 17.69 -10.85 8.74
CA VAL A 119 17.51 -11.37 10.10
C VAL A 119 18.84 -11.63 10.77
N LEU A 120 18.94 -11.35 12.08
CA LEU A 120 20.11 -11.69 12.87
C LEU A 120 19.99 -13.14 13.36
N ARG A 121 20.92 -14.01 12.96
CA ARG A 121 21.01 -15.41 13.42
C ARG A 121 22.42 -15.73 13.87
N GLY A 122 22.57 -16.11 15.14
CA GLY A 122 23.88 -16.43 15.72
C GLY A 122 24.89 -15.28 15.63
N GLY A 123 24.42 -14.02 15.72
CA GLY A 123 25.27 -12.83 15.59
C GLY A 123 25.63 -12.42 14.15
N GLN A 124 25.11 -13.11 13.14
CA GLN A 124 25.32 -12.78 11.73
C GLN A 124 24.03 -12.31 11.07
N VAL A 125 24.12 -11.24 10.27
CA VAL A 125 23.02 -10.77 9.42
C VAL A 125 22.90 -11.74 8.24
N GLN A 126 21.74 -12.36 8.09
CA GLN A 126 21.42 -13.26 6.99
C GLN A 126 20.30 -12.67 6.14
N ARG A 127 20.47 -12.76 4.82
CA ARG A 127 19.39 -12.48 3.88
C ARG A 127 18.38 -13.61 3.91
N VAL A 128 17.11 -13.24 4.02
CA VAL A 128 15.99 -14.15 3.90
C VAL A 128 14.97 -13.57 2.95
N GLU A 129 14.14 -14.43 2.38
CA GLU A 129 12.98 -13.97 1.62
C GLU A 129 11.96 -13.36 2.58
N SER A 130 11.47 -12.16 2.27
CA SER A 130 10.40 -11.53 3.05
C SER A 130 9.13 -12.37 2.94
N VAL A 131 8.58 -12.76 4.10
CA VAL A 131 7.31 -13.47 4.19
C VAL A 131 6.20 -12.48 3.94
N ARG A 132 5.40 -12.70 2.89
CA ARG A 132 4.25 -11.86 2.57
C ARG A 132 3.09 -12.16 3.53
N PRO A 133 2.44 -11.14 4.13
CA PRO A 133 1.23 -11.36 4.90
C PRO A 133 0.10 -11.92 4.03
N THR A 134 -0.78 -12.70 4.62
CA THR A 134 -1.94 -13.30 3.93
C THR A 134 -3.28 -12.69 4.37
N ALA A 135 -3.25 -11.83 5.39
CA ALA A 135 -4.39 -11.09 5.92
C ALA A 135 -3.91 -9.76 6.52
N PHE A 136 -4.81 -8.78 6.61
CA PHE A 136 -4.54 -7.49 7.25
C PHE A 136 -4.55 -7.63 8.78
N VAL A 137 -3.53 -8.28 9.31
CA VAL A 137 -3.29 -8.47 10.73
C VAL A 137 -1.81 -8.21 11.02
N PRO A 138 -1.46 -7.48 12.10
CA PRO A 138 -0.08 -7.14 12.42
C PRO A 138 0.65 -8.35 13.03
N LYS A 139 0.89 -9.39 12.23
CA LYS A 139 1.53 -10.64 12.67
C LYS A 139 2.97 -10.74 12.17
N ASP A 140 3.16 -10.59 10.86
CA ASP A 140 4.47 -10.76 10.21
C ASP A 140 5.24 -9.43 10.11
N GLY A 141 4.52 -8.30 10.20
CA GLY A 141 5.01 -6.94 10.20
C GLY A 141 3.86 -5.96 10.48
N PRO A 142 4.10 -4.64 10.43
CA PRO A 142 3.10 -3.65 10.81
C PRO A 142 1.92 -3.58 9.83
N LEU A 143 0.73 -3.31 10.36
CA LEU A 143 -0.45 -2.89 9.63
C LEU A 143 -0.55 -1.36 9.72
N ILE A 144 -0.61 -0.72 8.55
CA ILE A 144 -0.61 0.73 8.42
C ILE A 144 -1.86 1.14 7.67
N VAL A 145 -2.59 2.11 8.21
CA VAL A 145 -3.72 2.72 7.54
C VAL A 145 -3.37 4.14 7.17
N TYR A 146 -3.56 4.46 5.90
CA TYR A 146 -3.31 5.76 5.34
C TYR A 146 -4.62 6.46 4.98
N HIS A 147 -4.61 7.78 5.11
CA HIS A 147 -5.59 8.68 4.52
C HIS A 147 -4.90 9.57 3.49
N ARG A 148 -5.54 9.77 2.34
CA ARG A 148 -5.00 10.68 1.32
C ARG A 148 -5.00 12.11 1.86
N ARG A 149 -3.89 12.82 1.73
CA ARG A 149 -3.84 14.25 2.07
C ARG A 149 -4.69 15.02 1.06
N ALA A 150 -5.59 15.87 1.55
CA ALA A 150 -6.31 16.78 0.67
C ALA A 150 -5.34 17.79 0.05
N PRO A 151 -5.50 18.19 -1.22
CA PRO A 151 -4.77 19.33 -1.75
C PRO A 151 -5.11 20.58 -0.93
N GLU A 152 -4.08 21.33 -0.55
CA GLU A 152 -4.22 22.62 0.17
C GLU A 152 -4.76 23.73 -0.73
#